data_AF-A0A7W1E129-F1
#
_entry.id   AF-A0A7W1E129-F1
#
_cell.length_a   1.000
_cell.length_b   1.000
_cell.length_c   1.000
_cell.angle_alpha   90.00
_cell.angle_beta   90.00
_cell.angle_gamma   90.00
#
_symmetry.space_group_name_H-M   'P 1'
#
loop_
_entity.id
_entity.type
_entity.pdbx_description
1 polymer ?
#
loop_
_entity_poly.entity_id
_entity_poly.type
_entity_poly.pdbx_seq_one_letter_code
_entity_poly.pdbx_strand_id
1 'polypeptide(L)'
;MVDAKKLIKTWRDDLGERDYFGTPKVQDRLLGLWGEVGEAGTKVVEHWLSITPHRDLFSAEELRQMLDEVEALVDSTPLPA
;
A
#
# COMPACT_ATOMS: atom_id res chain seq x y z
N MET A 1 -17.05 5.18 -1.04
CA MET A 1 -15.98 4.53 -0.25
C MET A 1 -15.36 3.49 -1.17
N VAL A 2 -14.04 3.52 -1.32
CA VAL A 2 -13.33 2.66 -2.26
C VAL A 2 -12.65 1.57 -1.43
N ASP A 3 -13.23 0.38 -1.35
CA ASP A 3 -12.68 -0.71 -0.54
C ASP A 3 -11.16 -0.87 -0.68
N ALA A 4 -10.43 -0.83 0.45
CA ALA A 4 -8.98 -1.02 0.48
C ALA A 4 -8.56 -2.29 -0.26
N LYS A 5 -9.33 -3.39 -0.13
CA LYS A 5 -9.10 -4.63 -0.89
C LYS A 5 -9.13 -4.43 -2.41
N LYS A 6 -10.00 -3.55 -2.91
CA LYS A 6 -10.08 -3.21 -4.34
C LYS A 6 -8.86 -2.39 -4.79
N LEU A 7 -8.41 -1.45 -3.95
CA LEU A 7 -7.17 -0.68 -4.21
C LEU A 7 -5.94 -1.58 -4.22
N ILE A 8 -5.80 -2.46 -3.23
CA ILE A 8 -4.71 -3.44 -3.12
C ILE A 8 -4.70 -4.34 -4.35
N LYS A 9 -5.85 -4.91 -4.74
CA LYS A 9 -5.95 -5.76 -5.94
C LYS A 9 -5.56 -5.01 -7.21
N THR A 10 -6.04 -3.78 -7.38
CA THR A 10 -5.72 -2.94 -8.55
C THR A 10 -4.23 -2.64 -8.61
N TRP A 11 -3.61 -2.35 -7.46
CA TRP A 11 -2.19 -2.06 -7.40
C TRP A 11 -1.36 -3.32 -7.68
N ARG A 12 -1.74 -4.47 -7.11
CA ARG A 12 -1.10 -5.76 -7.35
C ARG A 12 -1.13 -6.18 -8.83
N ASP A 13 -2.20 -5.86 -9.55
CA ASP A 13 -2.31 -6.06 -11.00
C ASP A 13 -1.31 -5.18 -11.77
N ASP A 14 -1.21 -3.89 -11.44
CA ASP A 14 -0.24 -2.93 -12.02
C ASP A 14 1.23 -3.31 -11.68
N LEU A 15 1.49 -3.94 -10.54
CA LEU A 15 2.79 -4.53 -10.18
C LEU A 15 3.17 -5.76 -11.04
N GLY A 16 2.23 -6.37 -11.75
CA GLY A 16 2.49 -7.50 -12.64
C GLY A 16 3.17 -7.11 -13.96
N GLU A 17 3.00 -5.85 -14.37
CA GLU A 17 3.45 -5.36 -15.68
C GLU A 17 4.78 -4.60 -15.63
N ARG A 18 5.30 -4.26 -14.45
CA ARG A 18 6.51 -3.42 -14.27
C ARG A 18 7.41 -3.94 -13.16
N ASP A 19 8.73 -3.88 -13.38
CA ASP A 19 9.73 -4.27 -12.38
C ASP A 19 10.01 -3.19 -11.32
N TYR A 20 9.90 -1.90 -11.69
CA TYR A 20 10.25 -0.78 -10.82
C TYR A 20 9.22 0.36 -10.87
N PHE A 21 9.07 1.04 -9.73
CA PHE A 21 8.13 2.13 -9.51
C PHE A 21 8.84 3.34 -8.91
N GLY A 22 8.61 4.51 -9.49
CA GLY A 22 9.10 5.77 -8.96
C GLY A 22 8.35 6.20 -7.71
N THR A 23 9.07 6.84 -6.80
CA THR A 23 8.55 7.34 -5.51
C THR A 23 7.24 8.13 -5.61
N PRO A 24 7.04 9.07 -6.56
CA PRO A 24 5.78 9.81 -6.64
C PRO A 24 4.57 8.91 -6.87
N LYS A 25 4.73 7.86 -7.69
CA LYS A 25 3.65 6.89 -7.98
C LYS A 25 3.36 6.02 -6.76
N VAL A 26 4.40 5.64 -6.00
CA VAL A 26 4.23 4.85 -4.77
C VAL A 26 3.56 5.68 -3.66
N GLN A 27 3.96 6.95 -3.50
CA GLN A 27 3.36 7.84 -2.50
C GLN A 27 1.88 8.11 -2.77
N ASP A 28 1.50 8.38 -4.01
CA ASP A 28 0.09 8.58 -4.41
C ASP A 28 -0.77 7.35 -4.04
N ARG A 29 -0.26 6.15 -4.30
CA ARG A 29 -0.94 4.89 -3.96
C ARG A 29 -1.04 4.64 -2.46
N LEU A 30 0.05 4.89 -1.73
CA LEU A 30 0.06 4.77 -0.26
C LEU A 30 -0.92 5.74 0.39
N LEU A 31 -0.98 6.99 -0.08
CA LEU A 31 -1.95 7.98 0.40
C LEU A 31 -3.39 7.53 0.11
N GLY A 32 -3.63 6.92 -1.05
CA GLY A 32 -4.93 6.31 -1.38
C GLY A 32 -5.33 5.18 -0.43
N LEU A 33 -4.36 4.38 0.04
CA LEU A 33 -4.60 3.33 1.03
C LEU A 33 -4.80 3.89 2.44
N TRP A 34 -4.05 4.93 2.82
CA TRP A 34 -4.06 5.52 4.17
C TRP A 34 -5.47 5.91 4.65
N GLY A 35 -6.33 6.36 3.73
CA GLY A 35 -7.72 6.74 4.00
C GLY A 35 -8.73 5.58 4.03
N GLU A 36 -8.37 4.39 3.53
CA GLU A 36 -9.30 3.26 3.38
C GLU A 36 -8.95 2.06 4.28
N VAL A 37 -7.80 2.07 4.94
CA VAL A 37 -7.36 1.02 5.90
C VAL A 37 -7.70 1.41 7.34
N GLY A 38 -7.97 0.41 8.20
CA GLY A 38 -8.14 0.63 9.64
C GLY A 38 -6.81 0.97 10.35
N GLU A 39 -6.87 1.37 11.62
CA GLU A 39 -5.74 1.91 12.40
C GLU A 39 -4.44 1.07 12.30
N ALA A 40 -4.56 -0.27 12.31
CA ALA A 40 -3.41 -1.16 12.17
C ALA A 40 -2.73 -1.05 10.78
N GLY A 41 -3.52 -1.02 9.70
CA GLY A 41 -3.02 -0.80 8.35
C GLY A 41 -2.47 0.62 8.15
N THR A 42 -3.08 1.61 8.80
CA THR A 42 -2.64 3.01 8.78
C THR A 42 -1.19 3.12 9.26
N LYS A 43 -0.82 2.45 10.35
CA LYS A 43 0.56 2.46 10.90
C LYS A 43 1.58 1.91 9.92
N VAL A 44 1.24 0.85 9.17
CA VAL A 44 2.13 0.29 8.14
C VAL A 44 2.27 1.26 6.96
N VAL A 45 1.16 1.82 6.49
CA VAL A 45 1.18 2.80 5.40
C VAL A 45 1.98 4.05 5.79
N GLU A 46 1.83 4.55 7.01
CA GLU A 46 2.63 5.67 7.54
C GLU A 46 4.12 5.34 7.60
N HIS A 47 4.48 4.14 8.03
CA HIS A 47 5.87 3.68 8.00
C HIS A 47 6.44 3.72 6.58
N TRP A 48 5.70 3.20 5.60
CA TRP A 48 6.11 3.23 4.20
C TRP A 48 6.18 4.65 3.62
N LEU A 49 5.24 5.53 3.98
CA LEU A 49 5.28 6.95 3.62
C LEU A 49 6.50 7.68 4.22
N SER A 50 6.99 7.25 5.38
CA SER A 50 8.20 7.84 5.98
C SER A 50 9.49 7.47 5.24
N ILE A 51 9.56 6.28 4.63
CA ILE A 51 10.76 5.78 3.93
C ILE A 51 10.78 6.13 2.43
N THR A 52 9.61 6.30 1.81
CA THR A 52 9.48 6.70 0.39
C THR A 52 10.26 7.94 -0.02
N PRO A 53 10.30 9.06 0.74
CA PRO A 53 11.06 10.25 0.33
C PRO A 53 12.58 10.05 0.35
N HIS A 54 13.07 8.97 0.99
CA HIS A 54 14.50 8.66 1.06
C HIS A 54 14.96 7.70 -0.05
N ARG A 55 14.08 7.34 -0.98
CA ARG A 55 14.34 6.41 -2.09
C ARG A 55 13.81 7.00 -3.39
N ASP A 56 14.43 6.64 -4.51
CA ASP A 56 13.99 7.05 -5.86
C ASP A 56 13.12 5.98 -6.55
N LEU A 57 13.40 4.71 -6.27
CA LEU A 57 12.77 3.56 -6.91
C LEU A 57 12.44 2.46 -5.90
N PHE A 58 11.33 1.78 -6.17
CA PHE A 58 10.85 0.60 -5.46
C PHE A 58 10.69 -0.56 -6.43
N SER A 59 11.17 -1.73 -6.05
CA SER A 59 10.92 -2.95 -6.83
C SER A 59 9.48 -3.42 -6.68
N ALA A 60 8.95 -4.10 -7.70
CA ALA A 60 7.64 -4.73 -7.63
C ALA A 60 7.54 -5.76 -6.49
N GLU A 61 8.62 -6.47 -6.19
CA GLU A 61 8.65 -7.44 -5.09
C GLU A 61 8.53 -6.77 -3.72
N GLU A 62 9.25 -5.68 -3.47
CA GLU A 62 9.12 -4.90 -2.23
C GLU A 62 7.69 -4.36 -2.04
N LEU A 63 7.10 -3.83 -3.13
CA LEU A 63 5.73 -3.32 -3.08
C LEU A 63 4.70 -4.43 -2.89
N ARG A 64 4.93 -5.63 -3.43
CA ARG A 64 4.07 -6.80 -3.18
C ARG A 64 4.12 -7.21 -1.71
N GLN A 65 5.31 -7.28 -1.11
CA GLN A 65 5.47 -7.63 0.31
C GLN A 65 4.72 -6.63 1.20
N MET A 66 4.90 -5.33 0.96
CA MET A 66 4.16 -4.28 1.66
C MET A 66 2.65 -4.42 1.51
N LEU A 67 2.16 -4.71 0.30
CA LEU A 67 0.74 -4.91 0.05
C LEU A 67 0.18 -6.12 0.78
N ASP A 68 0.93 -7.23 0.85
CA ASP A 68 0.57 -8.40 1.63
C ASP A 68 0.50 -8.10 3.14
N GLU A 69 1.45 -7.32 3.67
CA GLU A 69 1.40 -6.87 5.07
C GLU A 69 0.15 -6.02 5.36
N VAL A 70 -0.16 -5.05 4.49
CA VAL A 70 -1.35 -4.21 4.62
C VAL A 70 -2.63 -5.04 4.48
N GLU A 71 -2.70 -5.96 3.52
CA GLU A 71 -3.85 -6.84 3.30
C GLU A 71 -4.11 -7.76 4.50
N ALA A 72 -3.06 -8.35 5.08
CA ALA A 72 -3.16 -9.19 6.27
C ALA A 72 -3.73 -8.42 7.48
N LEU A 73 -3.37 -7.15 7.62
CA LEU A 73 -3.87 -6.28 8.70
C LEU A 73 -5.30 -5.80 8.47
N VAL A 74 -5.68 -5.57 7.21
CA VAL A 74 -7.08 -5.26 6.82
C VAL A 74 -7.99 -6.45 7.11
N ASP A 75 -7.53 -7.68 6.87
CA ASP A 75 -8.33 -8.88 7.15
C ASP A 75 -8.40 -9.20 8.67
N SER A 76 -7.34 -8.87 9.41
CA SER A 76 -7.24 -9.15 10.84
C SER A 76 -7.94 -8.11 11.75
N THR A 77 -8.28 -6.94 11.22
CA THR A 77 -8.87 -5.85 12.02
C THR A 77 -10.34 -5.66 11.63
N PRO A 78 -11.31 -5.93 12.52
CA PRO A 78 -12.69 -5.50 12.26
C PRO A 78 -12.70 -3.98 12.14
N LEU A 79 -13.15 -3.47 10.98
CA LEU A 79 -13.36 -2.04 10.78
C LEU A 79 -14.23 -1.49 11.92
N PRO A 80 -13.84 -0.40 12.60
CA PRO A 80 -14.73 0.23 13.55
C PRO A 80 -16.00 0.67 12.83
N ALA A 81 -17.15 0.28 13.38
CA ALA A 81 -18.49 0.53 12.86
C ALA A 81 -18.86 2.02 12.87
#